data_AF-A0A530HE49-F1
#
_entry.id   AF-A0A530HE49-F1
#
_cell.length_a   1.000
_cell.length_b   1.000
_cell.length_c   1.000
_cell.angle_alpha   90.00
_cell.angle_beta   90.00
_cell.angle_gamma   90.00
#
_symmetry.space_group_name_H-M   'P 1'
#
loop_
_entity.id
_entity.type
_entity.pdbx_description
1 polymer ?
#
loop_
_entity_poly.entity_id
_entity_poly.type
_entity_poly.pdbx_seq_one_letter_code
_entity_poly.pdbx_strand_id
1 'polypeptide(L)'
;MKFRLGIISDTHGLLRPEAERRLAGVNHIIHGGDIGSPDVISGLQQIAPVTAIRGNVDTARWASTYADTALVRLAGRTFYVLHDLKALQVSPAALGIDMVVSGHSHVPKLKTVDGVLYLN
;
A
#
# COMPACT_ATOMS: atom_id res chain seq x y z
N MET A 1 17.87 13.89 7.52
CA MET A 1 17.39 13.62 6.14
C MET A 1 15.89 13.35 6.19
N LYS A 2 15.14 13.67 5.13
CA LYS A 2 13.67 13.46 5.06
C LYS A 2 13.36 12.07 4.52
N PHE A 3 12.54 11.28 5.23
CA PHE A 3 12.03 10.00 4.72
C PHE A 3 10.80 10.23 3.84
N ARG A 4 10.78 9.66 2.64
CA ARG A 4 9.67 9.73 1.68
C ARG A 4 9.09 8.34 1.45
N LEU A 5 7.79 8.20 1.70
CA LEU A 5 7.04 6.97 1.46
C LEU A 5 6.22 7.14 0.17
N GLY A 6 6.40 6.22 -0.77
CA GLY A 6 5.53 6.08 -1.93
C GLY A 6 4.36 5.16 -1.61
N ILE A 7 3.15 5.51 -2.05
CA ILE A 7 1.95 4.68 -1.86
C ILE A 7 1.24 4.59 -3.21
N ILE A 8 0.88 3.36 -3.60
CA ILE A 8 0.17 3.03 -4.83
C ILE A 8 -0.75 1.83 -4.57
N SER A 9 -1.79 1.65 -5.36
CA SER A 9 -2.68 0.49 -5.33
C SER A 9 -3.32 0.32 -6.70
N ASP A 10 -4.08 -0.76 -6.89
CA ASP A 10 -4.98 -0.90 -8.03
C ASP A 10 -4.25 -0.70 -9.38
N THR A 11 -3.07 -1.30 -9.50
CA THR A 11 -2.27 -1.24 -10.73
C THR A 11 -2.82 -2.17 -11.79
N HIS A 12 -3.53 -3.23 -11.40
CA HIS A 12 -4.22 -4.18 -12.30
C HIS A 12 -3.29 -4.69 -13.43
N GLY A 13 -2.03 -4.97 -13.07
CA GLY A 13 -1.00 -5.49 -13.96
C GLY A 13 -0.26 -4.44 -14.79
N LEU A 14 -0.61 -3.16 -14.67
CA LEU A 14 0.00 -2.07 -15.44
C LEU A 14 0.70 -1.06 -14.53
N LEU A 15 2.03 -1.15 -14.48
CA LEU A 15 2.86 -0.09 -13.90
C LEU A 15 3.11 0.99 -14.96
N ARG A 16 2.50 2.16 -14.79
CA ARG A 16 2.62 3.28 -15.73
C ARG A 16 3.94 4.04 -15.51
N PRO A 17 4.64 4.48 -16.57
CA PRO A 17 5.86 5.27 -16.45
C PRO A 17 5.67 6.57 -15.63
N GLU A 18 4.49 7.17 -15.64
CA GLU A 18 4.14 8.32 -14.80
C GLU A 18 4.26 7.99 -13.31
N ALA A 19 3.78 6.82 -12.90
CA ALA A 19 3.84 6.37 -11.52
C ALA A 19 5.31 6.14 -11.11
N GLU A 20 6.10 5.50 -11.96
CA GLU A 20 7.54 5.28 -11.72
C GLU A 20 8.28 6.61 -11.51
N ARG A 21 8.05 7.59 -12.40
CA ARG A 21 8.64 8.93 -12.27
C ARG A 21 8.22 9.65 -10.98
N ARG A 22 6.98 9.44 -10.52
CA ARG A 22 6.48 10.04 -9.27
C ARG A 22 7.01 9.35 -8.02
N LEU A 23 7.33 8.07 -8.12
CA LEU A 23 7.91 7.26 -7.04
C LEU A 23 9.43 7.34 -6.99
N ALA A 24 10.09 7.91 -8.01
CA ALA A 24 11.54 8.08 -8.03
C ALA A 24 12.06 8.80 -6.77
N GLY A 25 13.05 8.19 -6.12
CA GLY A 25 13.72 8.74 -4.93
C GLY A 25 12.96 8.61 -3.62
N VAL A 26 11.86 7.84 -3.58
CA VAL A 26 11.26 7.43 -2.30
C VAL A 26 12.13 6.41 -1.58
N ASN A 27 12.00 6.32 -0.26
CA ASN A 27 12.77 5.38 0.57
C ASN A 27 12.10 4.01 0.69
N HIS A 28 10.79 3.94 0.50
CA HIS A 28 9.99 2.73 0.56
C HIS A 28 8.70 2.92 -0.22
N ILE A 29 8.11 1.84 -0.73
CA ILE A 29 6.82 1.83 -1.43
C ILE A 29 5.85 0.86 -0.73
N ILE A 30 4.61 1.29 -0.53
CA ILE A 30 3.51 0.41 -0.11
C ILE A 30 2.55 0.23 -1.30
N HIS A 31 2.26 -1.02 -1.66
CA HIS A 31 1.23 -1.40 -2.62
C HIS A 31 -0.02 -1.91 -1.90
N GLY A 32 -1.15 -1.21 -2.02
CA GLY A 32 -2.43 -1.50 -1.34
C GLY A 32 -3.28 -2.62 -1.96
N GLY A 33 -2.66 -3.60 -2.62
CA GLY A 33 -3.37 -4.67 -3.34
C GLY A 33 -3.90 -4.29 -4.73
N ASP A 34 -4.52 -5.27 -5.39
CA ASP A 34 -4.89 -5.26 -6.81
C ASP A 34 -3.68 -5.01 -7.71
N ILE A 35 -2.67 -5.86 -7.51
CA ILE A 35 -1.39 -5.82 -8.21
C ILE A 35 -1.56 -6.30 -9.67
N GLY A 36 -2.30 -7.38 -9.89
CA GLY A 36 -2.62 -7.95 -11.20
C GLY A 36 -1.49 -8.69 -11.94
N SER A 37 -0.21 -8.35 -11.70
CA SER A 37 0.95 -9.07 -12.27
C SER A 37 2.18 -8.98 -11.36
N PRO A 38 2.98 -10.06 -11.21
CA PRO A 38 4.25 -10.02 -10.45
C PRO A 38 5.27 -9.03 -11.04
N ASP A 39 5.13 -8.68 -12.33
CA ASP A 39 6.01 -7.71 -13.00
C ASP A 39 5.86 -6.30 -12.42
N VAL A 40 4.66 -5.95 -11.91
CA VAL A 40 4.43 -4.67 -11.24
C VAL A 40 5.31 -4.55 -10.00
N ILE A 41 5.33 -5.57 -9.16
CA ILE A 41 6.16 -5.56 -7.94
C ILE A 41 7.64 -5.55 -8.31
N SER A 42 8.04 -6.34 -9.30
CA SER A 42 9.41 -6.35 -9.81
C SER A 42 9.85 -4.97 -10.30
N GLY A 43 8.99 -4.24 -11.01
CA GLY A 43 9.24 -2.87 -11.47
C GLY A 43 9.34 -1.87 -10.32
N LEU A 44 8.41 -1.90 -9.36
CA LEU A 44 8.45 -1.05 -8.18
C LEU A 44 9.71 -1.29 -7.32
N GLN A 45 10.15 -2.55 -7.24
CA GLN A 45 11.37 -2.93 -6.50
C GLN A 45 12.65 -2.38 -7.15
N GLN A 46 12.64 -2.00 -8.43
CA GLN A 46 13.76 -1.28 -9.03
C GLN A 46 13.88 0.16 -8.51
N ILE A 47 12.80 0.71 -7.94
CA ILE A 47 12.76 2.10 -7.46
C ILE A 47 13.13 2.15 -5.97
N ALA A 48 12.51 1.31 -5.15
CA ALA A 48 12.71 1.26 -3.71
C ALA A 48 12.21 -0.08 -3.12
N PRO A 49 12.57 -0.44 -1.88
CA PRO A 49 11.95 -1.57 -1.18
C PRO A 49 10.41 -1.47 -1.14
N VAL A 50 9.73 -2.60 -1.34
CA VAL A 50 8.27 -2.66 -1.48
C VAL A 50 7.65 -3.53 -0.39
N THR A 51 6.63 -3.02 0.29
CA THR A 51 5.64 -3.83 1.00
C THR A 51 4.39 -3.90 0.13
N ALA A 52 3.88 -5.10 -0.14
CA ALA A 52 2.65 -5.30 -0.88
C ALA A 52 1.73 -6.30 -0.16
N ILE A 53 0.43 -6.09 -0.33
CA ILE A 53 -0.62 -7.02 0.08
C ILE A 53 -1.39 -7.50 -1.17
N ARG A 54 -2.20 -8.54 -1.04
CA ARG A 54 -3.16 -8.94 -2.08
C ARG A 54 -4.38 -8.02 -2.11
N GLY A 55 -4.94 -7.83 -3.29
CA GLY A 55 -6.31 -7.37 -3.49
C GLY A 55 -7.22 -8.43 -4.09
N ASN A 56 -8.36 -8.00 -4.60
CA ASN A 56 -9.40 -8.84 -5.19
C ASN A 56 -8.95 -9.60 -6.44
N VAL A 57 -8.14 -8.97 -7.29
CA VAL A 57 -7.72 -9.59 -8.58
C VAL A 57 -6.51 -10.51 -8.43
N ASP A 58 -5.84 -10.47 -7.27
CA ASP A 58 -4.59 -11.19 -6.99
C ASP A 58 -4.84 -12.66 -6.58
N THR A 59 -5.48 -13.41 -7.48
CA THR A 59 -5.95 -14.79 -7.23
C THR A 59 -5.02 -15.88 -7.75
N ALA A 60 -4.09 -15.52 -8.63
CA ALA A 60 -3.14 -16.46 -9.23
C ALA A 60 -2.09 -16.96 -8.22
N ARG A 61 -1.46 -18.11 -8.50
CA ARG A 61 -0.52 -18.77 -7.57
C ARG A 61 0.62 -17.87 -7.10
N TRP A 62 1.14 -16.98 -7.93
CA TRP A 62 2.20 -16.06 -7.54
C TRP A 62 1.78 -15.13 -6.39
N ALA A 63 0.50 -14.75 -6.37
CA ALA A 63 -0.04 -13.83 -5.39
C ALA A 63 -0.13 -14.44 -3.99
N SER A 64 -0.14 -15.78 -3.86
CA SER A 64 -0.20 -16.45 -2.55
C SER A 64 0.98 -16.16 -1.63
N THR A 65 2.04 -15.53 -2.16
CA THR A 65 3.19 -15.07 -1.39
C THR A 65 2.95 -13.76 -0.64
N TYR A 66 1.89 -13.02 -1.01
CA TYR A 66 1.49 -11.78 -0.34
C TYR A 66 0.38 -12.05 0.68
N ALA A 67 0.46 -11.37 1.82
CA ALA A 67 -0.59 -11.42 2.85
C ALA A 67 -1.78 -10.54 2.46
N ASP A 68 -2.93 -10.75 3.09
CA ASP A 68 -4.13 -9.92 2.89
C ASP A 68 -4.02 -8.55 3.60
N THR A 69 -3.21 -8.49 4.65
CA THR A 69 -2.93 -7.25 5.38
C THR A 69 -1.46 -7.18 5.78
N ALA A 70 -0.96 -5.99 6.07
CA ALA A 70 0.40 -5.79 6.57
C ALA A 70 0.43 -4.71 7.65
N LEU A 71 1.19 -4.95 8.71
CA LEU A 71 1.57 -3.94 9.69
C LEU A 71 3.06 -3.61 9.49
N VAL A 72 3.37 -2.38 9.12
CA VAL A 72 4.74 -1.97 8.76
C VAL A 72 5.14 -0.77 9.60
N ARG A 73 6.37 -0.77 10.12
CA ARG A 73 6.94 0.38 10.82
C ARG A 73 8.04 1.03 9.99
N LEU A 74 7.84 2.28 9.59
CA LEU A 74 8.79 3.04 8.75
C LEU A 74 9.01 4.42 9.36
N ALA A 75 10.27 4.83 9.49
CA ALA A 75 10.66 6.13 10.03
C ALA A 75 9.97 6.49 11.38
N GLY A 76 9.80 5.48 12.25
CA GLY A 76 9.17 5.64 13.57
C GLY A 76 7.64 5.65 13.57
N ARG A 77 7.00 5.57 12.40
CA ARG A 77 5.53 5.54 12.23
C ARG A 77 5.04 4.14 11.89
N THR A 78 3.83 3.81 12.33
CA THR A 78 3.17 2.52 12.11
C THR A 78 2.07 2.64 11.07
N PHE A 79 2.11 1.79 10.05
CA PHE A 79 1.18 1.76 8.93
C PHE A 79 0.44 0.43 8.93
N TYR A 80 -0.88 0.47 8.79
CA TYR A 80 -1.71 -0.71 8.56
C TYR A 80 -2.25 -0.69 7.14
N VAL A 81 -1.98 -1.76 6.40
CA VAL A 81 -2.33 -1.87 4.98
C VAL A 81 -3.35 -2.98 4.83
N LEU A 82 -4.49 -2.67 4.20
CA LEU A 82 -5.54 -3.60 3.83
C LEU A 82 -6.18 -3.14 2.53
N HIS A 83 -6.68 -4.04 1.69
CA HIS A 83 -7.16 -3.63 0.37
C HIS A 83 -8.52 -2.90 0.43
N ASP A 84 -9.54 -3.53 1.04
CA ASP A 84 -10.85 -2.92 1.26
C ASP A 84 -10.97 -2.40 2.70
N LEU A 85 -11.15 -1.08 2.84
CA LEU A 85 -11.32 -0.43 4.14
C LEU A 85 -12.52 -1.00 4.93
N LYS A 86 -13.54 -1.55 4.26
CA LYS A 86 -14.69 -2.19 4.94
C LYS A 86 -14.30 -3.45 5.70
N ALA A 87 -13.17 -4.08 5.37
CA ALA A 87 -12.65 -5.24 6.09
C ALA A 87 -11.86 -4.86 7.35
N LEU A 88 -11.73 -3.56 7.68
CA LEU A 88 -11.04 -3.12 8.88
C LEU A 88 -11.82 -3.54 10.14
N GLN A 89 -11.27 -4.50 10.88
CA GLN A 89 -11.88 -5.05 12.11
C GLN A 89 -11.16 -4.59 13.40
N VAL A 90 -10.13 -3.77 13.28
CA VAL A 90 -9.36 -3.25 14.42
C VAL A 90 -9.69 -1.78 14.68
N SER A 91 -9.40 -1.30 15.89
CA SER A 91 -9.36 0.13 16.20
C SER A 91 -7.93 0.64 15.99
N PRO A 92 -7.63 1.38 14.90
CA PRO A 92 -6.24 1.75 14.61
C PRO A 92 -5.62 2.66 15.66
N ALA A 93 -6.40 3.60 16.20
CA ALA A 93 -5.95 4.50 17.26
C ALA A 93 -5.56 3.74 18.53
N ALA A 94 -6.36 2.75 18.93
CA ALA A 94 -6.06 1.92 20.11
C ALA A 94 -4.80 1.06 19.95
N LEU A 95 -4.41 0.77 18.71
CA LEU A 95 -3.20 0.00 18.39
C LEU A 95 -1.98 0.88 18.10
N GLY A 96 -2.11 2.21 18.23
CA GLY A 96 -1.02 3.15 17.91
C GLY A 96 -0.63 3.14 16.43
N ILE A 97 -1.58 2.84 15.54
CA ILE A 97 -1.39 2.96 14.09
C ILE A 97 -1.48 4.44 13.73
N ASP A 98 -0.46 4.96 13.05
CA ASP A 98 -0.43 6.35 12.58
C ASP A 98 -1.20 6.53 11.26
N MET A 99 -1.20 5.51 10.40
CA MET A 99 -1.86 5.56 9.09
C MET A 99 -2.45 4.22 8.66
N VAL A 100 -3.66 4.26 8.09
CA VAL A 100 -4.27 3.17 7.35
C VAL A 100 -4.19 3.46 5.86
N VAL A 101 -3.73 2.47 5.08
CA VAL A 101 -3.63 2.54 3.62
C VAL A 101 -4.58 1.51 3.01
N SER A 102 -5.45 1.95 2.11
CA SER A 102 -6.37 1.09 1.36
C SER A 102 -6.39 1.41 -0.14
N GLY A 103 -6.97 0.49 -0.93
CA GLY A 103 -7.19 0.64 -2.37
C GLY A 103 -8.68 0.42 -2.69
N HIS A 104 -9.00 -0.49 -3.62
CA HIS A 104 -10.35 -1.01 -3.89
C HIS A 104 -11.34 -0.03 -4.54
N SER A 105 -11.49 1.17 -3.99
CA SER A 105 -12.54 2.10 -4.44
C SER A 105 -12.20 2.88 -5.71
N HIS A 106 -10.92 2.93 -6.09
CA HIS A 106 -10.37 3.77 -7.18
C HIS A 106 -10.69 5.27 -7.01
N VAL A 107 -11.08 5.71 -5.81
CA VAL A 107 -11.37 7.10 -5.50
C VAL A 107 -10.35 7.59 -4.48
N PRO A 108 -9.48 8.55 -4.86
CA PRO A 108 -8.48 9.07 -3.94
C PRO A 108 -9.15 9.76 -2.76
N LYS A 109 -8.77 9.38 -1.54
CA LYS A 109 -9.31 9.96 -0.30
C LYS A 109 -8.21 10.10 0.75
N LEU A 110 -8.20 11.24 1.42
CA LEU A 110 -7.33 11.50 2.55
C LEU A 110 -8.16 12.08 3.69
N LYS A 111 -8.23 11.37 4.82
CA LYS A 111 -8.98 11.84 6.00
C LYS A 111 -8.29 11.45 7.30
N THR A 112 -8.44 12.26 8.34
CA THR A 112 -7.98 11.91 9.69
C THR A 112 -9.18 11.57 10.56
N VAL A 113 -9.14 10.44 11.25
CA VAL A 113 -10.16 10.01 12.21
C VAL A 113 -9.45 9.55 13.48
N ASP A 114 -9.81 10.13 14.63
CA ASP A 114 -9.22 9.82 15.94
C ASP A 114 -7.68 9.85 15.96
N GLY A 115 -7.10 10.82 15.24
CA GLY A 115 -5.65 10.99 15.14
C GLY A 115 -4.95 10.07 14.13
N VAL A 116 -5.68 9.17 13.46
CA VAL A 116 -5.15 8.24 12.45
C VAL A 116 -5.45 8.75 11.05
N LEU A 117 -4.44 8.75 10.18
CA LEU A 117 -4.59 9.16 8.78
C LEU A 117 -5.05 7.97 7.92
N TYR A 118 -6.12 8.13 7.16
CA TYR A 118 -6.61 7.15 6.20
C TYR A 118 -6.34 7.66 4.80
N LEU A 119 -5.61 6.87 4.03
CA LEU A 119 -5.32 7.12 2.62
C LEU A 119 -5.92 6.03 1.75
N ASN A 120 -6.64 6.44 0.71
CA ASN A 120 -7.13 5.63 -0.40
C ASN A 120 -6.78 6.28 -1.73
#